data_AF-A0A1X1BBK8-F1
#
_entry.id   AF-A0A1X1BBK8-F1
#
_cell.length_a   1.000
_cell.length_b   1.000
_cell.length_c   1.000
_cell.angle_alpha   90.00
_cell.angle_beta   90.00
_cell.angle_gamma   90.00
#
_symmetry.space_group_name_H-M   'P 1'
#
loop_
_entity.id
_entity.type
_entity.pdbx_description
1 polymer ?
#
loop_
_entity_poly.entity_id
_entity_poly.type
_entity_poly.pdbx_seq_one_letter_code
_entity_poly.pdbx_strand_id
1 'polypeptide(L)'
;MPTTGMEYNEFVGSLGPYGNGNPVNTELHVRYGVRGGKYYDWTIELIAREGDVDSFRATGERPVRYVMDSFSVEDGTVVHRVRTGPGPDDFEVSVARELRAGDGDLVDSGYNFFMKQLADQWDARHETRDPRTVATFGFAQNNRDQDFRDERYPWVRSTVVCIDDDPADDVVVERLKHYFPDGGTVAVHCRSISRMKFLKVDAGSRPDDGEAINGGDDTTMTATGYTSIGMMVDAVYRGDDWIDEAFSS
;
A
#
# COMPACT_ATOMS: atom_id res chain seq x y z
N MET A 1 -17.80 9.91 -5.96
CA MET A 1 -17.34 11.18 -6.57
C MET A 1 -16.38 11.83 -5.57
N PRO A 2 -15.21 12.35 -5.98
CA PRO A 2 -14.34 13.12 -5.08
C PRO A 2 -15.14 14.29 -4.49
N THR A 3 -15.11 14.47 -3.17
CA THR A 3 -15.77 15.64 -2.57
C THR A 3 -14.96 16.89 -2.93
N THR A 4 -15.60 17.93 -3.44
CA THR A 4 -14.93 19.17 -3.87
C THR A 4 -14.01 19.71 -2.76
N GLY A 5 -12.73 19.92 -3.08
CA GLY A 5 -11.72 20.44 -2.14
C GLY A 5 -11.07 19.38 -1.23
N MET A 6 -11.23 18.09 -1.54
CA MET A 6 -10.56 16.99 -0.86
C MET A 6 -9.44 16.41 -1.73
N GLU A 7 -8.25 16.27 -1.17
CA GLU A 7 -7.12 15.61 -1.81
C GLU A 7 -7.14 14.12 -1.44
N TYR A 8 -7.11 13.25 -2.44
CA TYR A 8 -7.09 11.80 -2.23
C TYR A 8 -5.70 11.23 -2.46
N ASN A 9 -5.34 10.27 -1.62
CA ASN A 9 -4.14 9.48 -1.77
C ASN A 9 -4.44 8.03 -1.39
N GLU A 10 -3.58 7.13 -1.85
CA GLU A 10 -3.79 5.69 -1.77
C GLU A 10 -2.49 4.97 -1.51
N PHE A 11 -2.58 3.84 -0.82
CA PHE A 11 -1.47 2.90 -0.73
C PHE A 11 -1.97 1.46 -0.74
N VAL A 12 -1.11 0.56 -1.20
CA VAL A 12 -1.34 -0.88 -1.17
C VAL A 12 -0.11 -1.58 -0.61
N GLY A 13 -0.29 -2.58 0.25
CA GLY A 13 0.81 -3.40 0.76
C GLY A 13 0.41 -4.86 0.87
N SER A 14 1.37 -5.77 0.70
CA SER A 14 1.10 -7.19 0.93
C SER A 14 1.05 -7.47 2.43
N LEU A 15 0.08 -8.28 2.83
CA LEU A 15 -0.03 -8.81 4.19
C LEU A 15 0.47 -10.26 4.29
N GLY A 16 0.97 -10.83 3.19
CA GLY A 16 1.30 -12.25 3.11
C GLY A 16 0.05 -13.14 2.98
N PRO A 17 0.17 -14.45 3.24
CA PRO A 17 -0.97 -15.37 3.14
C PRO A 17 -2.06 -15.06 4.17
N TYR A 18 -3.33 -15.33 3.85
CA TYR A 18 -4.46 -15.10 4.77
C TYR A 18 -4.40 -15.94 6.07
N GLY A 19 -3.52 -16.95 6.13
CA GLY A 19 -3.18 -17.73 7.32
C GLY A 19 -2.32 -18.95 7.02
N ASN A 20 -1.91 -19.67 8.08
CA ASN A 20 -1.06 -20.86 8.02
C ASN A 20 -1.75 -22.02 7.27
N GLY A 21 -1.63 -22.05 5.94
CA GLY A 21 -2.16 -23.11 5.07
C GLY A 21 -3.11 -22.64 3.97
N ASN A 22 -3.50 -21.36 3.94
CA ASN A 22 -4.18 -20.78 2.78
C ASN A 22 -3.13 -20.15 1.85
N PRO A 23 -2.93 -20.66 0.62
CA PRO A 23 -1.92 -20.13 -0.30
C PRO A 23 -2.31 -18.79 -0.91
N VAL A 24 -3.54 -18.30 -0.69
CA VAL A 24 -3.99 -17.01 -1.20
C VAL A 24 -3.28 -15.89 -0.47
N ASN A 25 -2.47 -15.12 -1.20
CA ASN A 25 -1.85 -13.91 -0.71
C ASN A 25 -2.92 -12.84 -0.50
N THR A 26 -2.74 -12.00 0.51
CA THR A 26 -3.63 -10.88 0.79
C THR A 26 -2.89 -9.56 0.66
N GLU A 27 -3.60 -8.57 0.16
CA GLU A 27 -3.15 -7.18 0.03
C GLU A 27 -4.09 -6.28 0.84
N LEU A 28 -3.52 -5.29 1.51
CA LEU A 28 -4.26 -4.19 2.12
C LEU A 28 -4.23 -3.03 1.16
N HIS A 29 -5.38 -2.61 0.64
CA HIS A 29 -5.51 -1.38 -0.13
C HIS A 29 -6.27 -0.35 0.70
N VAL A 30 -5.70 0.85 0.78
CA VAL A 30 -6.30 1.97 1.49
C VAL A 30 -6.37 3.15 0.56
N ARG A 31 -7.56 3.75 0.47
CA ARG A 31 -7.78 5.07 -0.13
C ARG A 31 -8.26 6.01 0.96
N TYR A 32 -7.75 7.24 0.98
CA TYR A 32 -8.14 8.23 1.97
C TYR A 32 -8.11 9.64 1.39
N GLY A 33 -9.06 10.46 1.83
CA GLY A 33 -9.26 11.85 1.47
C GLY A 33 -8.95 12.76 2.65
N VAL A 34 -8.00 13.68 2.43
CA VAL A 34 -7.50 14.60 3.47
C VAL A 34 -8.14 15.97 3.33
N ARG A 35 -8.54 16.55 4.47
CA ARG A 35 -8.94 17.96 4.59
C ARG A 35 -8.54 18.47 5.96
N GLY A 36 -7.77 19.56 6.02
CA GLY A 36 -7.33 20.14 7.30
C GLY A 36 -6.58 19.16 8.21
N GLY A 37 -5.70 18.33 7.64
CA GLY A 37 -4.88 17.35 8.37
C GLY A 37 -5.60 16.07 8.79
N LYS A 38 -6.91 15.95 8.54
CA LYS A 38 -7.75 14.81 8.96
C LYS A 38 -8.28 14.02 7.78
N TYR A 39 -8.54 12.74 8.01
CA TYR A 39 -9.11 11.81 7.05
C TYR A 39 -10.64 11.87 7.15
N TYR A 40 -11.27 12.45 6.14
CA TYR A 40 -12.72 12.70 6.11
C TYR A 40 -13.49 11.75 5.20
N ASP A 41 -12.77 11.00 4.39
CA ASP A 41 -13.29 9.98 3.49
C ASP A 41 -12.20 8.92 3.40
N TRP A 42 -12.54 7.65 3.58
CA TRP A 42 -11.58 6.57 3.47
C TRP A 42 -12.26 5.24 3.21
N THR A 43 -11.49 4.36 2.58
CA THR A 43 -11.81 2.97 2.31
C THR A 43 -10.60 2.13 2.68
N ILE A 44 -10.82 1.06 3.45
CA ILE A 44 -9.84 0.06 3.84
C ILE A 44 -10.33 -1.27 3.29
N GLU A 45 -9.59 -1.87 2.36
CA GLU A 45 -9.94 -3.10 1.68
C GLU A 45 -8.89 -4.19 1.93
N LEU A 46 -9.35 -5.36 2.35
CA LEU A 46 -8.59 -6.60 2.29
C LEU A 46 -8.87 -7.29 0.96
N ILE A 47 -7.83 -7.50 0.17
CA ILE A 47 -7.92 -8.03 -1.18
C ILE A 47 -7.21 -9.38 -1.22
N ALA A 48 -7.95 -10.43 -1.58
CA ALA A 48 -7.35 -11.69 -1.99
C ALA A 48 -6.65 -11.50 -3.34
N ARG A 49 -5.42 -12.02 -3.45
CA ARG A 49 -4.66 -12.10 -4.68
C ARG A 49 -4.34 -13.57 -4.98
N GLU A 50 -4.94 -14.08 -6.03
CA GLU A 50 -4.72 -15.44 -6.53
C GLU A 50 -3.75 -15.41 -7.72
N GLY A 51 -2.72 -16.25 -7.62
CA GLY A 51 -1.59 -16.25 -8.54
C GLY A 51 -0.35 -15.58 -7.95
N ASP A 52 0.81 -16.00 -8.43
CA ASP A 52 2.11 -15.48 -8.03
C ASP A 52 2.80 -14.74 -9.19
N VAL A 53 3.90 -14.07 -8.86
CA VAL A 53 4.69 -13.32 -9.84
C VAL A 53 5.31 -14.24 -10.88
N ASP A 54 5.62 -15.49 -10.53
CA ASP A 54 6.25 -16.44 -11.46
C ASP A 54 5.27 -16.90 -12.55
N SER A 55 4.01 -17.12 -12.18
CA SER A 55 2.92 -17.36 -13.12
C SER A 55 2.72 -16.15 -14.04
N PHE A 56 2.66 -14.94 -13.47
CA PHE A 56 2.57 -13.69 -14.24
C PHE A 56 3.73 -13.55 -15.23
N ARG A 57 4.97 -13.84 -14.82
CA ARG A 57 6.15 -13.81 -15.70
C ARG A 57 6.07 -14.83 -16.83
N ALA A 58 5.56 -16.03 -16.54
CA ALA A 58 5.50 -17.12 -17.49
C ALA A 58 4.38 -16.93 -18.53
N THR A 59 3.22 -16.39 -18.14
CA THR A 59 2.03 -16.33 -18.98
C THR A 59 1.64 -14.92 -19.43
N GLY A 60 2.12 -13.89 -18.73
CA GLY A 60 1.66 -12.51 -18.88
C GLY A 60 0.26 -12.26 -18.28
N GLU A 61 -0.39 -13.28 -17.71
CA GLU A 61 -1.71 -13.16 -17.10
C GLU A 61 -1.57 -12.55 -15.70
N ARG A 62 -2.33 -11.47 -15.45
CA ARG A 62 -2.29 -10.80 -14.15
C ARG A 62 -2.96 -11.65 -13.07
N PRO A 63 -2.47 -11.60 -11.83
CA PRO A 63 -3.13 -12.20 -10.68
C PRO A 63 -4.58 -11.74 -10.56
N VAL A 64 -5.47 -12.68 -10.24
CA VAL A 64 -6.87 -12.38 -9.98
C VAL A 64 -6.98 -11.74 -8.60
N ARG A 65 -7.71 -10.64 -8.52
CA ARG A 65 -7.93 -9.91 -7.27
C ARG A 65 -9.39 -9.78 -6.94
N TYR A 66 -9.70 -9.90 -5.66
CA TYR A 66 -11.02 -9.56 -5.16
C TYR A 66 -11.02 -9.09 -3.72
N VAL A 67 -11.89 -8.10 -3.43
CA VAL A 67 -12.16 -7.64 -2.07
C VAL A 67 -12.81 -8.77 -1.28
N MET A 68 -12.21 -9.13 -0.15
CA MET A 68 -12.73 -10.09 0.82
C MET A 68 -13.55 -9.40 1.92
N ASP A 69 -13.04 -8.27 2.39
CA ASP A 69 -13.57 -7.50 3.50
C ASP A 69 -13.24 -6.02 3.25
N SER A 70 -14.18 -5.11 3.52
CA SER A 70 -13.92 -3.67 3.46
C SER A 70 -14.66 -2.85 4.50
N PHE A 71 -13.98 -1.80 4.97
CA PHE A 71 -14.58 -0.72 5.75
C PHE A 71 -14.51 0.58 4.96
N SER A 72 -15.62 1.27 4.78
CA SER A 72 -15.67 2.53 4.02
C SER A 72 -16.62 3.55 4.62
N VAL A 73 -16.32 4.83 4.38
CA VAL A 73 -17.21 5.95 4.71
C VAL A 73 -18.15 6.18 3.53
N GLU A 74 -19.45 6.01 3.74
CA GLU A 74 -20.46 6.11 2.69
C GLU A 74 -21.76 6.74 3.20
N ASP A 75 -22.27 7.72 2.47
CA ASP A 75 -23.61 8.31 2.67
C ASP A 75 -24.01 8.56 4.14
N GLY A 76 -23.09 9.14 4.92
CA GLY A 76 -23.33 9.43 6.34
C GLY A 76 -23.27 8.20 7.24
N THR A 77 -22.58 7.15 6.84
CA THR A 77 -22.32 5.96 7.65
C THR A 77 -20.90 5.45 7.43
N VAL A 78 -20.41 4.64 8.38
CA VAL A 78 -19.31 3.73 8.14
C VAL A 78 -19.90 2.35 7.90
N VAL A 79 -19.61 1.78 6.74
CA VAL A 79 -20.14 0.51 6.29
C VAL A 79 -19.03 -0.54 6.37
N HIS A 80 -19.39 -1.74 6.79
CA HIS A 80 -18.56 -2.93 6.74
C HIS A 80 -19.16 -3.92 5.74
N ARG A 81 -18.35 -4.38 4.79
CA ARG A 81 -18.75 -5.37 3.79
C ARG A 81 -17.90 -6.61 3.90
N VAL A 82 -18.53 -7.76 3.93
CA VAL A 82 -17.85 -9.05 3.91
C VAL A 82 -18.32 -9.83 2.69
N ARG A 83 -17.37 -10.31 1.89
CA ARG A 83 -17.69 -11.09 0.69
C ARG A 83 -18.29 -12.45 1.08
N THR A 84 -19.41 -12.81 0.44
CA THR A 84 -20.16 -14.04 0.70
C THR A 84 -20.20 -15.00 -0.49
N GLY A 85 -19.79 -14.56 -1.69
CA GLY A 85 -19.87 -15.37 -2.92
C GLY A 85 -18.90 -14.96 -4.03
N PRO A 86 -18.92 -15.66 -5.18
CA PRO A 86 -18.03 -15.42 -6.32
C PRO A 86 -18.43 -14.21 -7.19
N GLY A 87 -19.67 -13.74 -7.09
CA GLY A 87 -20.17 -12.58 -7.83
C GLY A 87 -19.57 -11.26 -7.34
N PRO A 88 -19.58 -10.22 -8.21
CA PRO A 88 -19.05 -8.90 -7.86
C PRO A 88 -19.89 -8.16 -6.81
N ASP A 89 -21.16 -8.52 -6.65
CA ASP A 89 -22.09 -7.90 -5.69
C ASP A 89 -22.40 -8.81 -4.49
N ASP A 90 -21.71 -9.96 -4.37
CA ASP A 90 -21.95 -10.95 -3.33
C ASP A 90 -21.30 -10.51 -2.00
N PHE A 91 -21.91 -9.54 -1.33
CA PHE A 91 -21.46 -9.02 -0.04
C PHE A 91 -22.59 -9.01 0.98
N GLU A 92 -22.27 -9.43 2.21
CA GLU A 92 -23.04 -9.04 3.38
C GLU A 92 -22.61 -7.63 3.81
N VAL A 93 -23.58 -6.75 4.00
CA VAL A 93 -23.35 -5.33 4.31
C VAL A 93 -23.92 -5.04 5.69
N SER A 94 -23.10 -4.48 6.57
CA SER A 94 -23.51 -4.03 7.90
C SER A 94 -23.09 -2.59 8.15
N VAL A 95 -23.89 -1.88 8.96
CA VAL A 95 -23.56 -0.52 9.39
C VAL A 95 -22.71 -0.61 10.64
N ALA A 96 -21.42 -0.30 10.51
CA ALA A 96 -20.51 -0.24 11.65
C ALA A 96 -20.78 1.01 12.51
N ARG A 97 -21.20 2.11 11.88
CA ARG A 97 -21.53 3.37 12.56
C ARG A 97 -22.42 4.29 11.72
N GLU A 98 -23.37 4.97 12.34
CA GLU A 98 -24.05 6.13 11.75
C GLU A 98 -23.25 7.42 12.01
N LEU A 99 -23.18 8.30 11.00
CA LEU A 99 -22.51 9.59 11.06
C LEU A 99 -23.51 10.73 10.89
N ARG A 100 -23.22 11.85 11.55
CA ARG A 100 -23.99 13.09 11.50
C ARG A 100 -23.12 14.25 11.05
N ALA A 101 -23.77 15.33 10.66
CA ALA A 101 -23.07 16.58 10.41
C ALA A 101 -22.30 17.02 11.67
N GLY A 102 -20.99 17.21 11.53
CA GLY A 102 -20.08 17.53 12.65
C GLY A 102 -19.21 16.37 13.13
N ASP A 103 -19.46 15.12 12.69
CA ASP A 103 -18.75 13.92 13.14
C ASP A 103 -17.36 13.73 12.51
N GLY A 104 -16.71 14.82 12.06
CA GLY A 104 -15.41 14.79 11.40
C GLY A 104 -14.33 14.04 12.20
N ASP A 105 -14.26 14.31 13.50
CA ASP A 105 -13.29 13.66 14.40
C ASP A 105 -13.60 12.17 14.62
N LEU A 106 -14.88 11.79 14.52
CA LEU A 106 -15.29 10.38 14.59
C LEU A 106 -14.92 9.63 13.30
N VAL A 107 -15.04 10.27 12.14
CA VAL A 107 -14.58 9.70 10.87
C VAL A 107 -13.06 9.52 10.88
N ASP A 108 -12.34 10.56 11.30
CA ASP A 108 -10.88 10.59 11.36
C ASP A 108 -10.29 9.55 12.34
N SER A 109 -10.93 9.38 13.50
CA SER A 109 -10.55 8.36 14.48
C SER A 109 -11.04 6.95 14.11
N GLY A 110 -12.13 6.85 13.34
CA GLY A 110 -12.65 5.60 12.79
C GLY A 110 -11.60 4.87 11.94
N TYR A 111 -10.88 5.60 11.09
CA TYR A 111 -9.76 5.05 10.31
C TYR A 111 -8.74 4.32 11.20
N ASN A 112 -8.27 4.99 12.26
CA ASN A 112 -7.28 4.42 13.19
C ASN A 112 -7.83 3.20 13.92
N PHE A 113 -9.11 3.23 14.29
CA PHE A 113 -9.78 2.12 14.95
C PHE A 113 -9.81 0.86 14.08
N PHE A 114 -10.29 0.96 12.85
CA PHE A 114 -10.38 -0.19 11.94
C PHE A 114 -9.00 -0.68 11.48
N MET A 115 -8.07 0.23 11.20
CA MET A 115 -6.68 -0.17 10.91
C MET A 115 -6.03 -0.94 12.05
N LYS A 116 -6.25 -0.51 13.31
CA LYS A 116 -5.74 -1.23 14.47
C LYS A 116 -6.41 -2.60 14.63
N GLN A 117 -7.73 -2.68 14.51
CA GLN A 117 -8.44 -3.96 14.59
C GLN A 117 -7.92 -4.93 13.54
N LEU A 118 -7.69 -4.45 12.32
CA LEU A 118 -7.17 -5.27 11.25
C LEU A 118 -5.74 -5.76 11.54
N ALA A 119 -4.87 -4.88 12.02
CA ALA A 119 -3.50 -5.25 12.41
C ALA A 119 -3.51 -6.32 13.52
N ASP A 120 -4.32 -6.14 14.57
CA ASP A 120 -4.44 -7.09 15.68
C ASP A 120 -4.97 -8.46 15.19
N GLN A 121 -5.95 -8.45 14.29
CA GLN A 121 -6.49 -9.68 13.68
C GLN A 121 -5.45 -10.39 12.81
N TRP A 122 -4.65 -9.63 12.05
CA TRP A 122 -3.63 -10.20 11.19
C TRP A 122 -2.47 -10.81 11.98
N ASP A 123 -2.06 -10.12 13.04
CA ASP A 123 -1.08 -10.63 14.00
C ASP A 123 -1.55 -11.93 14.65
N ALA A 124 -2.82 -12.00 15.07
CA ALA A 124 -3.38 -13.19 15.71
C ALA A 124 -3.45 -14.42 14.77
N ARG A 125 -3.40 -14.22 13.45
CA ARG A 125 -3.42 -15.30 12.45
C ARG A 125 -2.07 -15.96 12.21
N HIS A 126 -0.98 -15.31 12.62
CA HIS A 126 0.38 -15.74 12.31
C HIS A 126 1.18 -16.03 13.58
N GLU A 127 1.86 -17.17 13.64
CA GLU A 127 2.73 -17.52 14.77
C GLU A 127 3.91 -16.54 14.90
N THR A 128 4.43 -16.10 13.76
CA THR A 128 5.41 -15.02 13.63
C THR A 128 4.87 -13.99 12.66
N ARG A 129 4.95 -12.71 13.04
CA ARG A 129 4.53 -11.60 12.19
C ARG A 129 5.24 -11.66 10.84
N ASP A 130 4.47 -11.66 9.76
CA ASP A 130 5.02 -11.56 8.41
C ASP A 130 5.72 -10.19 8.23
N PRO A 131 6.95 -10.12 7.71
CA PRO A 131 7.65 -8.85 7.53
C PRO A 131 6.91 -7.84 6.63
N ARG A 132 6.13 -8.30 5.65
CA ARG A 132 5.31 -7.44 4.79
C ARG A 132 4.12 -6.85 5.54
N THR A 133 3.54 -7.62 6.46
CA THR A 133 2.54 -7.10 7.41
C THR A 133 3.12 -5.96 8.24
N VAL A 134 4.32 -6.16 8.80
CA VAL A 134 5.01 -5.11 9.59
C VAL A 134 5.29 -3.88 8.74
N ALA A 135 5.80 -4.04 7.52
CA ALA A 135 6.06 -2.93 6.60
C ALA A 135 4.78 -2.15 6.26
N THR A 136 3.70 -2.86 5.92
CA THR A 136 2.43 -2.28 5.50
C THR A 136 1.75 -1.48 6.61
N PHE A 137 1.60 -2.06 7.81
CA PHE A 137 1.01 -1.33 8.93
C PHE A 137 1.94 -0.24 9.47
N GLY A 138 3.26 -0.44 9.41
CA GLY A 138 4.24 0.60 9.74
C GLY A 138 4.17 1.79 8.80
N PHE A 139 4.02 1.57 7.49
CA PHE A 139 3.77 2.65 6.54
C PHE A 139 2.45 3.35 6.83
N ALA A 140 1.36 2.60 7.07
CA ALA A 140 0.06 3.20 7.38
C ALA A 140 0.10 4.13 8.61
N GLN A 141 0.85 3.75 9.65
CA GLN A 141 1.06 4.59 10.83
C GLN A 141 1.86 5.86 10.52
N ASN A 142 2.98 5.76 9.79
CA ASN A 142 3.76 6.94 9.40
C ASN A 142 2.96 7.85 8.47
N ASN A 143 2.29 7.27 7.48
CA ASN A 143 1.43 7.98 6.55
C ASN A 143 0.25 8.64 7.26
N ARG A 144 -0.13 8.24 8.47
CA ARG A 144 -1.17 8.90 9.27
C ARG A 144 -0.70 10.20 9.91
N ASP A 145 0.60 10.38 10.08
CA ASP A 145 1.21 11.62 10.56
C ASP A 145 1.11 12.72 9.47
N GLN A 146 0.69 13.92 9.87
CA GLN A 146 0.60 15.05 8.96
C GLN A 146 1.98 15.55 8.55
N ASP A 147 2.96 15.58 9.46
CA ASP A 147 4.30 16.09 9.17
C ASP A 147 5.00 15.17 8.14
N PHE A 148 4.75 13.86 8.23
CA PHE A 148 5.20 12.90 7.22
C PHE A 148 4.63 13.22 5.84
N ARG A 149 3.30 13.41 5.74
CA ARG A 149 2.60 13.59 4.46
C ARG A 149 2.80 14.96 3.84
N ASP A 150 2.81 16.01 4.63
CA ASP A 150 2.68 17.39 4.12
C ASP A 150 4.04 18.10 4.08
N GLU A 151 4.98 17.73 4.97
CA GLU A 151 6.27 18.41 5.12
C GLU A 151 7.44 17.56 4.64
N ARG A 152 7.60 16.35 5.20
CA ARG A 152 8.80 15.52 4.99
C ARG A 152 8.78 14.78 3.66
N TYR A 153 7.64 14.20 3.29
CA TYR A 153 7.50 13.36 2.10
C TYR A 153 6.23 13.68 1.28
N PRO A 154 5.98 14.95 0.89
CA PRO A 154 4.77 15.33 0.14
C PRO A 154 4.63 14.67 -1.24
N TRP A 155 5.72 14.13 -1.77
CA TRP A 155 5.75 13.40 -3.04
C TRP A 155 5.44 11.90 -2.90
N VAL A 156 5.41 11.34 -1.69
CA VAL A 156 5.08 9.93 -1.45
C VAL A 156 3.57 9.74 -1.52
N ARG A 157 3.11 9.35 -2.72
CA ARG A 157 1.71 9.22 -3.08
C ARG A 157 1.52 8.03 -4.01
N SER A 158 0.31 7.48 -4.04
CA SER A 158 -0.03 6.30 -4.85
C SER A 158 1.00 5.18 -4.62
N THR A 159 1.05 4.69 -3.39
CA THR A 159 2.25 4.03 -2.85
C THR A 159 2.07 2.51 -2.78
N VAL A 160 3.00 1.74 -3.33
CA VAL A 160 3.11 0.31 -3.02
C VAL A 160 4.09 0.11 -1.86
N VAL A 161 3.66 -0.57 -0.81
CA VAL A 161 4.50 -0.92 0.35
C VAL A 161 5.03 -2.34 0.19
N CYS A 162 6.33 -2.52 0.40
CA CYS A 162 7.02 -3.80 0.25
C CYS A 162 8.21 -3.93 1.20
N ILE A 163 8.88 -5.08 1.17
CA ILE A 163 10.16 -5.32 1.86
C ILE A 163 11.31 -5.40 0.85
N ASP A 164 12.53 -5.26 1.35
CA ASP A 164 13.78 -5.36 0.56
C ASP A 164 13.95 -6.68 -0.23
N ASP A 165 13.43 -7.79 0.28
CA ASP A 165 13.47 -9.10 -0.40
C ASP A 165 12.43 -9.25 -1.51
N ASP A 166 11.45 -8.34 -1.63
CA ASP A 166 10.39 -8.51 -2.63
C ASP A 166 10.95 -8.39 -4.05
N PRO A 167 10.51 -9.25 -5.00
CA PRO A 167 10.90 -9.15 -6.39
C PRO A 167 10.43 -7.82 -7.00
N ALA A 168 11.30 -7.15 -7.75
CA ALA A 168 10.97 -5.91 -8.43
C ALA A 168 9.82 -6.07 -9.43
N ASP A 169 9.71 -7.23 -10.09
CA ASP A 169 8.59 -7.48 -11.00
C ASP A 169 7.25 -7.58 -10.27
N ASP A 170 7.23 -8.16 -9.06
CA ASP A 170 6.00 -8.27 -8.26
C ASP A 170 5.53 -6.89 -7.81
N VAL A 171 6.48 -6.06 -7.36
CA VAL A 171 6.17 -4.76 -6.78
C VAL A 171 5.94 -3.69 -7.85
N VAL A 172 6.85 -3.54 -8.81
CA VAL A 172 6.84 -2.43 -9.78
C VAL A 172 6.08 -2.81 -11.05
N VAL A 173 6.36 -3.98 -11.63
CA VAL A 173 5.77 -4.36 -12.93
C VAL A 173 4.32 -4.84 -12.77
N GLU A 174 4.04 -5.60 -11.71
CA GLU A 174 2.72 -6.16 -11.45
C GLU A 174 1.88 -5.22 -10.59
N ARG A 175 2.18 -5.12 -9.29
CA ARG A 175 1.32 -4.44 -8.29
C ARG A 175 1.20 -2.94 -8.51
N LEU A 176 2.31 -2.22 -8.67
CA LEU A 176 2.28 -0.76 -8.90
C LEU A 176 1.50 -0.44 -10.17
N LYS A 177 1.75 -1.12 -11.30
CA LYS A 177 1.00 -0.88 -12.54
C LYS A 177 -0.46 -1.33 -12.48
N HIS A 178 -0.80 -2.25 -11.58
CA HIS A 178 -2.18 -2.67 -11.37
C HIS A 178 -2.98 -1.56 -10.67
N TYR A 179 -2.47 -1.06 -9.54
CA TYR A 179 -3.17 -0.07 -8.72
C TYR A 179 -2.97 1.36 -9.20
N PHE A 180 -1.78 1.69 -9.70
CA PHE A 180 -1.34 3.04 -10.04
C PHE A 180 -0.72 3.06 -11.46
N PRO A 181 -1.53 2.86 -12.52
CA PRO A 181 -1.04 2.77 -13.89
C PRO A 181 -0.34 4.04 -14.39
N ASP A 182 -0.68 5.20 -13.80
CA ASP A 182 -0.10 6.51 -14.11
C ASP A 182 1.17 6.81 -13.27
N GLY A 183 1.78 5.78 -12.68
CA GLY A 183 2.94 5.92 -11.81
C GLY A 183 2.57 6.24 -10.36
N GLY A 184 3.59 6.24 -9.52
CA GLY A 184 3.43 6.36 -8.08
C GLY A 184 4.75 6.20 -7.35
N THR A 185 4.67 5.73 -6.12
CA THR A 185 5.85 5.52 -5.29
C THR A 185 5.91 4.11 -4.72
N VAL A 186 7.09 3.69 -4.32
CA VAL A 186 7.31 2.43 -3.61
C VAL A 186 7.92 2.75 -2.26
N ALA A 187 7.28 2.32 -1.18
CA ALA A 187 7.78 2.40 0.18
C ALA A 187 8.37 1.04 0.58
N VAL A 188 9.69 1.00 0.75
CA VAL A 188 10.46 -0.22 0.99
C VAL A 188 10.89 -0.26 2.44
N HIS A 189 10.49 -1.28 3.18
CA HIS A 189 11.09 -1.56 4.48
C HIS A 189 12.40 -2.34 4.31
N CYS A 190 13.52 -1.65 4.49
CA CYS A 190 14.86 -2.21 4.50
C CYS A 190 15.15 -2.82 5.88
N ARG A 191 15.07 -4.14 5.99
CA ARG A 191 15.10 -4.86 7.28
C ARG A 191 16.49 -4.82 7.91
N SER A 192 17.54 -4.85 7.10
CA SER A 192 18.94 -4.79 7.56
C SER A 192 19.25 -3.52 8.37
N ILE A 193 18.61 -2.40 8.03
CA ILE A 193 18.77 -1.10 8.69
C ILE A 193 17.53 -0.67 9.48
N SER A 194 16.48 -1.50 9.50
CA SER A 194 15.19 -1.22 10.15
C SER A 194 14.59 0.15 9.79
N ARG A 195 14.73 0.58 8.53
CA ARG A 195 14.25 1.88 8.04
C ARG A 195 13.38 1.72 6.80
N MET A 196 12.54 2.72 6.54
CA MET A 196 11.78 2.82 5.30
C MET A 196 12.50 3.71 4.29
N LYS A 197 12.54 3.28 3.04
CA LYS A 197 13.09 4.04 1.90
C LYS A 197 12.01 4.19 0.84
N PHE A 198 12.07 5.27 0.07
CA PHE A 198 11.06 5.60 -0.90
C PHE A 198 11.66 5.66 -2.30
N LEU A 199 10.99 5.07 -3.28
CA LEU A 199 11.36 5.14 -4.68
C LEU A 199 10.23 5.83 -5.44
N LYS A 200 10.57 6.67 -6.40
CA LYS A 200 9.60 7.26 -7.34
C LYS A 200 9.61 6.47 -8.64
N VAL A 201 8.44 6.16 -9.18
CA VAL A 201 8.28 5.42 -10.43
C VAL A 201 7.30 6.18 -11.33
N ASP A 202 7.77 6.66 -12.47
CA ASP A 202 6.97 7.48 -13.40
C ASP A 202 6.04 6.62 -14.28
N ALA A 203 4.98 7.26 -14.79
CA ALA A 203 4.10 6.67 -15.81
C ALA A 203 4.91 6.33 -17.07
N GLY A 204 5.02 5.05 -17.42
CA GLY A 204 5.63 4.64 -18.69
C GLY A 204 6.92 3.83 -18.60
N SER A 205 7.43 3.50 -17.40
CA SER A 205 8.54 2.55 -17.26
C SER A 205 8.10 1.12 -17.67
N ARG A 206 8.00 0.85 -18.97
CA ARG A 206 7.93 -0.50 -19.54
C ARG A 206 9.30 -1.15 -19.41
N PRO A 207 9.37 -2.47 -19.11
CA PRO A 207 10.65 -3.18 -19.11
C PRO A 207 11.28 -3.29 -20.52
N ASP A 208 10.53 -3.05 -21.60
CA ASP A 208 11.01 -3.17 -23.00
C ASP A 208 11.32 -1.85 -23.71
N ASP A 209 10.86 -0.72 -23.19
CA ASP A 209 11.12 0.58 -23.80
C ASP A 209 12.07 1.33 -22.86
N GLY A 210 13.31 1.55 -23.31
CA GLY A 210 14.38 2.23 -22.58
C GLY A 210 14.12 3.71 -22.33
N GLU A 211 13.03 4.05 -21.65
CA GLU A 211 12.71 5.41 -21.23
C GLU A 211 12.88 5.60 -19.72
N ALA A 212 13.63 6.67 -19.44
CA ALA A 212 14.24 7.06 -18.19
C ALA A 212 13.29 7.14 -17.00
N ILE A 213 13.71 6.57 -15.88
CA ILE A 213 13.27 7.00 -14.54
C ILE A 213 14.14 8.21 -14.19
N ASN A 214 13.56 9.41 -14.16
CA ASN A 214 14.30 10.63 -13.81
C ASN A 214 14.37 10.78 -12.27
N GLY A 215 15.42 10.21 -11.68
CA GLY A 215 16.01 10.66 -10.43
C GLY A 215 17.42 11.17 -10.74
N GLY A 216 17.80 12.34 -10.21
CA GLY A 216 19.05 13.01 -10.54
C GLY A 216 20.30 12.11 -10.55
N ASP A 217 21.10 12.30 -11.58
CA ASP A 217 22.44 11.78 -11.89
C ASP A 217 22.70 10.27 -11.78
N ASP A 218 22.17 9.58 -12.80
CA ASP A 218 22.94 8.74 -13.74
C ASP A 218 23.55 7.44 -13.19
N THR A 219 22.70 6.55 -12.66
CA THR A 219 22.90 5.11 -12.89
C THR A 219 21.59 4.39 -13.17
N THR A 220 21.48 3.83 -14.37
CA THR A 220 20.31 3.07 -14.85
C THR A 220 20.24 1.69 -14.20
N MET A 221 19.11 1.34 -13.58
CA MET A 221 18.83 -0.04 -13.19
C MET A 221 17.65 -0.60 -13.97
N THR A 222 17.92 -1.57 -14.82
CA THR A 222 16.90 -2.44 -15.42
C THR A 222 16.52 -3.51 -14.40
N ALA A 223 15.23 -3.60 -14.05
CA ALA A 223 14.71 -4.74 -13.31
C ALA A 223 14.80 -5.99 -14.22
N THR A 224 15.85 -6.78 -14.03
CA THR A 224 15.91 -8.13 -14.58
C THR A 224 15.17 -9.07 -13.63
N GLY A 225 14.65 -10.20 -14.10
CA GLY A 225 13.74 -11.11 -13.36
C GLY A 225 14.22 -11.67 -12.00
N TYR A 226 15.44 -11.32 -11.56
CA TYR A 226 16.02 -11.67 -10.26
C TYR A 226 16.39 -10.44 -9.39
N THR A 227 15.98 -9.23 -9.79
CA THR A 227 16.25 -8.00 -9.04
C THR A 227 15.27 -7.91 -7.87
N SER A 228 15.78 -7.82 -6.64
CA SER A 228 14.94 -7.46 -5.50
C SER A 228 14.79 -5.95 -5.39
N ILE A 229 13.73 -5.50 -4.71
CA ILE A 229 13.56 -4.08 -4.41
C ILE A 229 14.73 -3.54 -3.58
N GLY A 230 15.29 -4.33 -2.68
CA GLY A 230 16.49 -3.98 -1.93
C GLY A 230 17.68 -3.63 -2.82
N MET A 231 17.88 -4.37 -3.93
CA MET A 231 18.93 -4.04 -4.90
C MET A 231 18.67 -2.71 -5.62
N MET A 232 17.39 -2.38 -5.90
CA MET A 232 17.01 -1.09 -6.49
C MET A 232 17.23 0.06 -5.50
N VAL A 233 16.85 -0.13 -4.24
CA VAL A 233 17.14 0.84 -3.16
C VAL A 233 18.65 1.03 -3.06
N ASP A 234 19.41 -0.05 -2.96
CA ASP A 234 20.86 0.04 -2.84
C ASP A 234 21.44 0.87 -3.96
N ALA A 235 21.05 0.64 -5.22
CA ALA A 235 21.54 1.39 -6.38
C ALA A 235 21.18 2.88 -6.37
N VAL A 236 19.92 3.21 -6.09
CA VAL A 236 19.44 4.60 -6.06
C VAL A 236 20.10 5.39 -4.92
N TYR A 237 20.38 4.72 -3.81
CA TYR A 237 20.99 5.32 -2.64
C TYR A 237 22.50 5.01 -2.52
N ARG A 238 23.21 4.61 -3.61
CA ARG A 238 24.68 4.44 -3.59
C ARG A 238 25.39 5.80 -3.60
N GLY A 239 25.71 6.29 -2.41
CA GLY A 239 26.52 7.48 -2.19
C GLY A 239 26.27 8.02 -0.79
N ASP A 240 27.26 8.71 -0.21
CA ASP A 240 27.29 9.20 1.18
C ASP A 240 26.17 10.19 1.60
N ASP A 241 25.10 10.35 0.82
CA ASP A 241 23.92 11.13 1.22
C ASP A 241 22.90 10.22 1.93
N TRP A 242 23.33 9.72 3.08
CA TRP A 242 22.40 9.39 4.14
C TRP A 242 21.66 10.68 4.47
N ILE A 243 20.36 10.77 4.14
CA ILE A 243 19.48 11.68 4.89
C ILE A 243 19.39 11.09 6.31
N ASP A 244 20.46 11.32 7.08
CA ASP A 244 20.53 11.13 8.51
C ASP A 244 19.91 12.37 9.15
N GLU A 245 18.58 12.46 9.10
CA GLU A 245 17.87 13.30 10.05
C GLU A 245 16.69 12.55 10.68
N ALA A 246 16.86 12.33 11.99
CA ALA A 246 15.86 12.06 13.03
C ALA A 246 15.02 10.77 12.93
N PHE A 247 15.55 9.69 13.53
CA PHE A 247 14.77 8.78 14.38
C PHE A 247 15.57 8.54 15.66
N SER A 248 15.71 9.59 16.47
CA SER A 248 16.20 9.46 17.84
C SER A 248 15.54 10.54 18.72
N SER A 249 14.31 10.26 19.15
CA SER A 249 13.75 10.66 20.46
C SER A 249 12.38 10.03 20.65
#